data_AF-A0A556TPZ8-F1
#
_entry.id   AF-A0A556TPZ8-F1
#
_cell.length_a   1.000
_cell.length_b   1.000
_cell.length_c   1.000
_cell.angle_alpha   90.00
_cell.angle_beta   90.00
_cell.angle_gamma   90.00
#
_symmetry.space_group_name_H-M   'P 1'
#
loop_
_entity.id
_entity.type
_entity.pdbx_description
1 polymer ?
#
loop_
_entity_poly.entity_id
_entity_poly.type
_entity_poly.pdbx_seq_one_letter_code
_entity_poly.pdbx_strand_id
1 'polypeptide(L)'
;MLTFPVTRRPVAQALKYCLESTKCKFLCTNGRCLDLSSLVCDQLNHCGDNSDEENCPISTQHPSPALFYLHSHANALIAKLTSSPLYAEALLYERQSQAWRH
;
A
#
# COMPACT_ATOMS: atom_id res chain seq x y z
N MET A 1 -17.27 -13.30 -44.78
CA MET A 1 -16.09 -13.55 -43.92
C MET A 1 -15.75 -12.25 -43.23
N LEU A 2 -16.02 -12.14 -41.93
CA LEU A 2 -15.73 -10.92 -41.16
C LEU A 2 -14.22 -10.87 -40.89
N THR A 3 -13.49 -10.14 -41.71
CA THR A 3 -12.11 -9.78 -41.38
C THR A 3 -12.19 -8.73 -40.27
N PHE A 4 -12.07 -9.15 -39.02
CA PHE A 4 -11.91 -8.26 -37.88
C PHE A 4 -10.59 -7.49 -38.08
N PRO A 5 -10.61 -6.17 -38.37
CA PRO A 5 -9.37 -5.44 -38.36
C PRO A 5 -8.93 -5.35 -36.89
N VAL A 6 -7.73 -5.84 -36.60
CA VAL A 6 -7.03 -5.55 -35.35
C VAL A 6 -6.70 -4.05 -35.36
N THR A 7 -7.71 -3.23 -35.09
CA THR A 7 -7.53 -1.80 -34.91
C THR A 7 -6.85 -1.62 -33.57
N ARG A 8 -5.57 -1.25 -33.61
CA ARG A 8 -4.86 -0.70 -32.46
C ARG A 8 -5.74 0.43 -31.93
N ARG A 9 -6.36 0.23 -30.75
CA ARG A 9 -7.33 1.19 -30.22
C ARG A 9 -6.60 2.51 -29.96
N PRO A 10 -6.98 3.61 -30.61
CA PRO A 10 -6.37 4.90 -30.34
C PRO A 10 -6.68 5.30 -28.89
N VAL A 11 -5.70 5.90 -28.21
CA VAL A 11 -5.76 6.38 -26.81
C VAL A 11 -7.01 7.26 -26.55
N ALA A 12 -7.57 7.88 -27.60
CA ALA A 12 -8.81 8.65 -27.55
C ALA A 12 -10.07 7.83 -27.18
N GLN A 13 -10.10 6.51 -27.43
CA GLN A 13 -11.25 5.67 -27.05
C GLN A 13 -11.23 5.30 -25.56
N ALA A 14 -10.08 5.35 -24.88
CA ALA A 14 -9.98 5.13 -23.44
C ALA A 14 -10.68 6.25 -22.64
N LEU A 15 -10.60 7.49 -23.13
CA LEU A 15 -11.30 8.64 -22.54
C LEU A 15 -12.82 8.50 -22.58
N LYS A 16 -13.37 7.81 -23.59
CA LYS A 16 -14.83 7.63 -23.69
C LYS A 16 -15.39 6.62 -22.69
N TYR A 17 -14.57 5.67 -22.22
CA TYR A 17 -14.97 4.71 -21.18
C TYR A 17 -14.96 5.31 -19.77
N CYS A 18 -14.17 6.36 -19.53
CA CYS A 18 -14.20 7.11 -18.27
C CYS A 18 -15.45 7.99 -18.14
N LEU A 19 -16.04 8.43 -19.26
CA LEU A 19 -17.25 9.26 -19.27
C LEU A 19 -18.54 8.48 -18.97
N GLU A 20 -18.57 7.17 -19.26
CA GLU A 20 -19.72 6.29 -18.94
C GLU A 20 -19.52 5.51 -17.63
N SER A 21 -18.43 5.77 -16.92
CA SER A 21 -18.20 5.25 -15.57
C SER A 21 -18.14 6.42 -14.61
N THR A 22 -19.30 6.80 -14.07
CA THR A 22 -19.51 7.92 -13.14
C THR A 22 -18.73 7.80 -11.81
N LYS A 23 -17.80 6.85 -11.72
CA LYS A 23 -17.07 6.46 -10.53
C LYS A 23 -15.56 6.65 -10.62
N CYS A 24 -14.99 6.86 -11.82
CA CYS A 24 -13.55 7.06 -11.97
C CYS A 24 -13.11 8.41 -11.36
N LYS A 25 -12.40 8.35 -10.22
CA LYS A 25 -11.84 9.52 -9.52
C LYS A 25 -10.42 9.85 -9.95
N PHE A 26 -9.64 8.85 -10.37
CA PHE A 26 -8.28 9.01 -10.86
C PHE A 26 -8.01 8.06 -12.03
N LEU A 27 -7.34 8.57 -13.06
CA LEU A 27 -6.98 7.80 -14.25
C LEU A 27 -5.47 7.54 -14.25
N CYS A 28 -5.11 6.27 -14.12
CA CYS A 28 -3.74 5.79 -14.18
C CYS A 28 -3.13 5.96 -15.58
N THR A 29 -1.80 5.98 -15.69
CA THR A 29 -1.12 6.11 -17.00
C THR A 29 -1.32 4.89 -17.91
N ASN A 30 -1.57 3.71 -17.33
CA ASN A 30 -1.96 2.50 -18.05
C ASN A 30 -3.44 2.49 -18.52
N GLY A 31 -4.21 3.54 -18.22
CA GLY A 31 -5.63 3.67 -18.59
C GLY A 31 -6.60 2.98 -17.62
N ARG A 32 -6.11 2.50 -16.47
CA ARG A 32 -6.96 1.98 -15.38
C ARG A 32 -7.60 3.14 -14.60
N CYS A 33 -8.82 2.93 -14.12
CA CYS A 33 -9.53 3.90 -13.28
C CYS A 33 -9.54 3.46 -11.82
N LEU A 34 -9.22 4.39 -10.91
CA LEU A 34 -9.42 4.24 -9.48
C LEU A 34 -10.71 4.95 -9.06
N ASP A 35 -11.55 4.25 -8.30
CA ASP A 35 -12.87 4.74 -7.88
C ASP A 35 -12.84 5.66 -6.65
N LEU A 36 -11.73 5.62 -5.91
CA LEU A 36 -11.57 6.26 -4.62
C LEU A 36 -10.32 7.14 -4.65
N SER A 37 -10.45 8.39 -4.23
CA SER A 37 -9.32 9.31 -4.09
C SER A 37 -8.36 8.90 -2.96
N SER A 38 -8.80 8.02 -2.05
CA SER A 38 -7.96 7.47 -0.98
C SER A 38 -6.96 6.41 -1.46
N LEU A 39 -7.06 5.98 -2.73
CA LEU A 39 -6.13 5.04 -3.37
C LEU A 39 -5.02 5.76 -4.15
N VAL A 40 -5.00 7.10 -4.08
CA VAL A 40 -3.99 7.94 -4.71
C VAL A 40 -3.12 8.48 -3.60
N CYS A 41 -1.80 8.33 -3.72
CA CYS A 41 -0.82 8.76 -2.74
C CYS A 41 -0.99 8.09 -1.36
N ASP A 42 -1.34 6.81 -1.33
CA ASP A 42 -1.49 6.04 -0.09
C ASP A 42 -0.34 5.04 0.16
N GLN A 43 0.72 5.17 -0.63
CA GLN A 43 1.94 4.36 -0.62
C GLN A 43 1.72 2.92 -1.09
N LEU A 44 0.61 2.63 -1.77
CA LEU A 44 0.32 1.32 -2.34
C LEU A 44 0.04 1.46 -3.83
N ASN A 45 0.66 0.61 -4.63
CA ASN A 45 0.48 0.61 -6.08
C ASN A 45 -0.88 0.02 -6.46
N HIS A 46 -1.92 0.86 -6.50
CA HIS A 46 -3.25 0.50 -6.95
C HIS A 46 -3.37 0.53 -8.46
N CYS A 47 -2.63 1.37 -9.16
CA CYS A 47 -2.72 1.40 -10.62
C CYS A 47 -2.05 0.19 -11.30
N GLY A 48 -1.05 -0.42 -10.66
CA GLY A 48 -0.21 -1.51 -11.18
C GLY A 48 1.05 -1.02 -11.90
N ASP A 49 1.02 0.21 -12.42
CA ASP A 49 2.12 0.96 -13.04
C ASP A 49 2.64 2.09 -12.12
N ASN A 50 2.23 2.11 -10.86
CA ASN A 50 2.68 3.03 -9.81
C ASN A 50 2.30 4.51 -10.03
N SER A 51 1.50 4.81 -11.05
CA SER A 51 1.18 6.19 -11.44
C SER A 51 0.20 6.91 -10.50
N ASP A 52 -0.45 6.19 -9.59
CA ASP A 52 -1.19 6.71 -8.43
C ASP A 52 -0.31 7.21 -7.29
N GLU A 53 0.97 6.83 -7.27
CA GLU A 53 1.95 7.21 -6.26
C GLU A 53 2.99 8.21 -6.80
N GLU A 54 2.88 8.60 -8.07
CA GLU A 54 3.71 9.60 -8.71
C GLU A 54 3.17 11.02 -8.45
N ASN A 55 4.06 11.99 -8.25
CA ASN A 55 3.72 13.41 -8.09
C ASN A 55 2.76 13.73 -6.92
N CYS A 56 2.91 13.02 -5.80
CA CYS A 56 2.14 13.26 -4.59
C CYS A 56 2.53 14.56 -3.86
N PRO A 57 1.56 15.37 -3.39
CA PRO A 57 1.85 16.48 -2.52
C PRO A 57 2.59 16.00 -1.27
N ILE A 58 3.67 16.69 -0.88
CA ILE A 58 4.41 16.40 0.37
C ILE A 58 3.48 16.47 1.60
N SER A 59 2.36 17.20 1.48
CA SER A 59 1.35 17.37 2.54
C SER A 59 0.27 16.27 2.60
N THR A 60 0.16 15.37 1.62
CA THR A 60 -0.81 14.25 1.62
C THR A 60 -0.16 12.93 1.99
N GLN A 61 0.90 12.95 2.80
CA GLN A 61 1.29 11.76 3.55
C GLN A 61 0.19 11.44 4.57
N HIS A 62 -0.91 10.88 4.08
CA HIS A 62 -1.71 9.99 4.89
C HIS A 62 -0.72 8.94 5.39
N PRO A 63 -0.57 8.76 6.72
CA PRO A 63 0.24 7.66 7.20
C PRO A 63 -0.33 6.41 6.54
N SER A 64 0.53 5.63 5.88
CA SER A 64 0.10 4.39 5.25
C SER A 64 -0.76 3.60 6.25
N PRO A 65 -1.77 2.84 5.82
CA PRO A 65 -2.58 2.05 6.74
C PRO A 65 -1.71 1.20 7.67
N ALA A 66 -0.55 0.72 7.17
CA ALA A 66 0.48 0.07 7.96
C ALA A 66 1.10 0.98 9.04
N LEU A 67 1.54 2.19 8.70
CA LEU A 67 2.07 3.14 9.70
C LEU A 67 1.02 3.58 10.71
N PHE A 68 -0.22 3.81 10.29
CA PHE A 68 -1.31 4.14 11.21
C PHE A 68 -1.60 2.96 12.15
N TYR A 69 -1.61 1.72 11.63
CA TYR A 69 -1.79 0.52 12.43
C TYR A 69 -0.65 0.32 13.42
N LEU A 70 0.61 0.54 13.00
CA LEU A 70 1.77 0.48 13.87
C LEU A 70 1.74 1.58 14.94
N HIS A 71 1.39 2.82 14.60
CA HIS A 71 1.27 3.91 15.57
C HIS A 71 0.16 3.66 16.59
N SER A 72 -1.01 3.21 16.13
CA SER A 72 -2.16 2.94 17.00
C SER A 72 -1.99 1.68 17.84
N HIS A 73 -1.24 0.68 17.35
CA HIS A 73 -1.06 -0.61 18.03
C HIS A 73 0.37 -0.86 18.53
N ALA A 74 1.24 0.14 18.58
CA ALA A 74 2.62 -0.02 19.05
C ALA A 74 2.67 -0.71 20.43
N ASN A 75 1.85 -0.25 21.37
CA ASN A 75 1.75 -0.83 22.71
C ASN A 75 1.24 -2.28 22.69
N ALA A 76 0.28 -2.59 21.81
CA ALA A 76 -0.26 -3.94 21.67
C ALA A 76 0.75 -4.90 21.02
N LEU A 77 1.55 -4.42 20.07
CA LEU A 77 2.64 -5.20 19.45
C LEU A 77 3.78 -5.43 20.43
N ILE A 78 4.18 -4.41 21.21
CA ILE A 78 5.13 -4.56 22.30
C ILE A 78 4.61 -5.58 23.31
N ALA A 79 3.35 -5.49 23.73
CA ALA A 79 2.75 -6.45 24.65
C ALA A 79 2.72 -7.88 24.07
N LYS A 80 2.45 -8.05 22.77
CA LYS A 80 2.54 -9.35 22.09
C LYS A 80 3.96 -9.90 22.04
N LEU A 81 4.95 -9.05 21.80
CA LEU A 81 6.36 -9.44 21.79
C LEU A 81 6.84 -9.82 23.20
N THR A 82 6.52 -9.01 24.22
CA THR A 82 6.95 -9.24 25.60
C THR A 82 6.22 -10.39 26.31
N SER A 83 5.03 -10.75 25.83
CA SER A 83 4.30 -11.96 26.27
C SER A 83 4.67 -13.22 25.49
N SER A 84 5.55 -13.12 24.49
CA SER A 84 5.98 -14.28 23.72
C SER A 84 6.90 -15.18 24.55
N PRO A 85 6.77 -16.52 24.47
CA PRO A 85 7.65 -17.45 25.17
C PRO A 85 9.12 -17.29 24.74
N LEU A 86 9.35 -16.91 23.47
CA LEU A 86 10.69 -16.61 22.94
C LEU A 86 11.34 -15.41 23.64
N TYR A 87 10.56 -14.39 24.02
CA TYR A 87 11.08 -13.24 24.76
C TYR A 87 11.45 -13.60 26.20
N ALA A 88 10.69 -14.48 26.85
CA ALA A 88 11.03 -15.01 28.16
C ALA A 88 12.34 -15.83 28.13
N GLU A 89 12.52 -16.68 27.10
CA GLU A 89 13.77 -17.44 26.89
C GLU A 89 14.97 -16.52 26.63
N ALA A 90 14.81 -15.47 25.81
CA ALA A 90 15.85 -14.49 25.53
C ALA A 90 16.33 -13.77 26.81
N LEU A 91 15.40 -13.36 27.67
CA LEU A 91 15.72 -12.72 28.97
C LEU A 91 16.39 -13.68 29.96
N LEU A 92 16.05 -14.98 29.90
CA LEU A 92 16.72 -16.00 30.71
C LEU A 92 18.16 -16.22 30.25
N TYR A 93 18.39 -16.24 28.93
CA TYR A 93 19.73 -16.37 28.35
C TYR A 93 20.62 -15.16 28.67
N GLU A 94 20.10 -13.93 28.56
CA GLU A 94 20.82 -12.71 28.97
C GLU A 94 21.23 -12.75 30.45
N ARG A 95 20.33 -13.16 31.34
CA ARG A 95 20.64 -13.31 32.77
C ARG A 95 21.74 -14.33 33.04
N GLN A 96 21.70 -15.47 32.35
CA GLN A 96 22.75 -16.49 32.46
C GLN A 96 24.09 -15.96 31.93
N SER A 97 24.09 -15.21 30.82
CA SER A 97 25.31 -14.60 30.26
C SER A 97 25.95 -13.56 31.19
N GLN A 98 25.17 -12.87 32.02
CA GLN A 98 25.68 -11.93 33.02
C GLN A 98 26.33 -12.65 34.21
N ALA A 99 25.93 -13.89 34.50
CA ALA A 99 26.54 -14.71 35.56
C ALA A 99 27.96 -15.20 35.21
N TRP A 100 28.33 -15.23 33.92
CA TRP A 100 29.68 -15.59 33.45
C TRP A 100 30.62 -14.40 33.25
N ARG A 101 30.18 -13.18 33.60
CA ARG A 101 30.98 -11.95 33.51
C ARG A 101 31.72 -11.58 34.81
N HIS A 102 31.88 -12.55 35.72
CA HIS A 102 32.68 -12.44 36.94
C HIS A 102 33.68 -13.58 37.02
#